data_AF-A0A958F991-F1
#
_entry.id   AF-A0A958F991-F1
#
_cell.length_a   1.000
_cell.length_b   1.000
_cell.length_c   1.000
_cell.angle_alpha   90.00
_cell.angle_beta   90.00
_cell.angle_gamma   90.00
#
_symmetry.space_group_name_H-M   'P 1'
#
loop_
_entity.id
_entity.type
_entity.pdbx_description
1 polymer ?
#
loop_
_entity_poly.entity_id
_entity_poly.type
_entity_poly.pdbx_seq_one_letter_code
_entity_poly.pdbx_strand_id
1 'polypeptide(L)'
;MRKSLFSVILALWALLVLPAAAQDPVLFQGFYWDVPAGGTWWDTLAAKSPELGDAGVDMLWFPSPFKGFGGAYDMGYGIADHFDAGEFDQNGTVETRFGSRTELTAAIQATHSAGMEAVCDIVFNHVFGGNPEYNPFLEDYILTRSWWPVMPYDKYLYVYESAPAGRYYVQLSGNQYNHSQTGYDDREGYYSIRPWFTHSSGMNADGQAHWYEWDIGDGDSGPFDAFLIDLPGRVMEGQVNGVGDVDEFYIDHTGGWLEFKLNSTDGSGMRDFVVVQLWYDPDINQGGDDYEVSSQLKIYSYTNLPTASNRFPKDYRNYHPTDQAGHNDIAYEYHYPYFGNDLCYHYAPTLDSLKAWGEWLTGTLGFDGFRFDLAKGTDPAFLASWINEPGMTDRYYVGEHWSSAGEIKSWVDQVNANLSGSRPMTGFDFPLFYALKEMCDNSGYDIRGLHSAGLYPLYGSGVN
;
A
#
# COMPACT_ATOMS: atom_id res chain seq x y z
N MET A 1 28.22 44.70 -55.78
CA MET A 1 27.44 43.45 -55.64
C MET A 1 28.06 42.38 -54.75
N ARG A 2 29.36 42.38 -54.40
CA ARG A 2 29.97 41.31 -53.57
C ARG A 2 29.75 41.42 -52.04
N LYS A 3 29.46 42.61 -51.50
CA LYS A 3 29.25 42.80 -50.04
C LYS A 3 27.87 42.33 -49.56
N SER A 4 26.83 42.38 -50.41
CA SER A 4 25.47 41.97 -49.99
C SER A 4 25.29 40.46 -49.94
N LEU A 5 26.00 39.69 -50.75
CA LEU A 5 25.90 38.22 -50.74
C LEU A 5 26.50 37.62 -49.46
N PHE A 6 27.60 38.20 -48.95
CA PHE A 6 28.26 37.71 -47.74
C PHE A 6 27.41 37.99 -46.48
N SER A 7 26.76 39.16 -46.40
CA SER A 7 25.85 39.50 -45.31
C SER A 7 24.56 38.67 -45.32
N VAL A 8 24.06 38.30 -46.51
CA VAL A 8 22.89 37.40 -46.64
C VAL A 8 23.24 35.97 -46.25
N ILE A 9 24.44 35.48 -46.59
CA ILE A 9 24.92 34.16 -46.17
C ILE A 9 25.17 34.10 -44.65
N LEU A 10 25.70 35.16 -44.04
CA LEU A 10 25.88 35.23 -42.58
C LEU A 10 24.54 35.29 -41.84
N ALA A 11 23.55 36.00 -42.38
CA ALA A 11 22.19 36.06 -41.83
C ALA A 11 21.45 34.72 -41.99
N LEU A 12 21.66 34.01 -43.11
CA LEU A 12 21.13 32.66 -43.33
C LEU A 12 21.81 31.62 -42.43
N TRP A 13 23.11 31.74 -42.15
CA TRP A 13 23.81 30.92 -41.16
C TRP A 13 23.33 31.19 -39.73
N ALA A 14 23.06 32.45 -39.38
CA ALA A 14 22.47 32.80 -38.08
C ALA A 14 21.02 32.32 -37.92
N LEU A 15 20.27 32.18 -39.02
CA LEU A 15 18.92 31.60 -39.06
C LEU A 15 18.92 30.05 -39.05
N LEU A 16 20.02 29.40 -39.44
CA LEU A 16 20.22 27.95 -39.35
C LEU A 16 20.70 27.49 -37.97
N VAL A 17 21.02 28.42 -37.06
CA VAL A 17 21.35 28.18 -35.65
C VAL A 17 20.31 28.86 -34.75
N LEU A 18 19.04 28.81 -35.15
CA LEU A 18 17.98 28.90 -34.16
C LEU A 18 18.01 27.55 -33.42
N PRO A 19 18.29 27.50 -32.10
CA PRO A 19 17.92 26.31 -31.36
C PRO A 19 16.42 26.14 -31.61
N ALA A 20 16.02 24.98 -32.12
CA ALA A 20 14.62 24.63 -32.11
C ALA A 20 14.14 24.82 -30.67
N ALA A 21 13.28 25.82 -30.46
CA ALA A 21 12.77 26.12 -29.14
C ALA A 21 11.72 25.05 -28.80
N ALA A 22 12.01 24.32 -27.73
CA ALA A 22 11.20 23.37 -26.98
C ALA A 22 10.65 22.18 -27.78
N GLN A 23 11.42 21.09 -27.82
CA GLN A 23 10.80 19.78 -27.73
C GLN A 23 10.30 19.66 -26.28
N ASP A 24 9.05 19.25 -26.08
CA ASP A 24 8.53 19.00 -24.74
C ASP A 24 9.41 17.94 -24.05
N PRO A 25 9.70 18.07 -22.74
CA PRO A 25 10.54 17.12 -22.03
C PRO A 25 10.07 15.67 -22.18
N VAL A 26 11.00 14.76 -22.45
CA VAL A 26 10.72 13.33 -22.61
C VAL A 26 11.04 12.57 -21.33
N LEU A 27 10.00 11.99 -20.72
CA LEU A 27 10.12 11.03 -19.61
C LEU A 27 10.29 9.61 -20.14
N PHE A 28 11.28 8.88 -19.62
CA PHE A 28 11.52 7.47 -19.92
C PHE A 28 11.38 6.62 -18.66
N GLN A 29 10.49 5.61 -18.68
CA GLN A 29 10.41 4.61 -17.61
C GLN A 29 11.59 3.64 -17.70
N GLY A 30 12.52 3.71 -16.75
CA GLY A 30 13.77 2.96 -16.73
C GLY A 30 13.64 1.50 -16.27
N PHE A 31 12.45 0.90 -16.31
CA PHE A 31 12.23 -0.47 -15.86
C PHE A 31 10.96 -1.05 -16.46
N TYR A 32 10.81 -2.36 -16.30
CA TYR A 32 9.61 -3.13 -16.61
C TYR A 32 9.39 -4.17 -15.50
N TRP A 33 8.26 -4.88 -15.51
CA TRP A 33 7.88 -5.72 -14.36
C TRP A 33 8.89 -6.84 -14.07
N ASP A 34 9.39 -7.52 -15.09
CA ASP A 34 10.28 -8.67 -14.99
C ASP A 34 11.74 -8.33 -15.28
N VAL A 35 12.24 -7.19 -14.79
CA VAL A 35 13.69 -6.89 -14.86
C VAL A 35 14.50 -8.02 -14.24
N PRO A 36 15.72 -8.31 -14.75
CA PRO A 36 16.56 -9.35 -14.20
C PRO A 36 16.75 -9.19 -12.69
N ALA A 37 16.44 -10.24 -11.93
CA ALA A 37 16.75 -10.27 -10.52
C ALA A 37 18.26 -10.36 -10.30
N GLY A 38 18.73 -9.97 -9.12
CA GLY A 38 20.13 -10.12 -8.71
C GLY A 38 20.91 -8.82 -8.56
N GLY A 39 20.24 -7.68 -8.37
CA GLY A 39 20.90 -6.44 -7.94
C GLY A 39 21.66 -5.68 -9.03
N THR A 40 21.55 -6.07 -10.30
CA THR A 40 22.36 -5.49 -11.39
C THR A 40 21.63 -4.40 -12.18
N TRP A 41 20.45 -3.97 -11.75
CA TRP A 41 19.62 -3.06 -12.54
C TRP A 41 20.15 -1.63 -12.50
N TRP A 42 20.69 -1.18 -11.37
CA TRP A 42 21.37 0.12 -11.27
C TRP A 42 22.54 0.25 -12.23
N ASP A 43 23.39 -0.77 -12.34
CA ASP A 43 24.47 -0.80 -13.33
C ASP A 43 23.96 -0.73 -14.77
N THR A 44 22.82 -1.39 -15.03
CA THR A 44 22.18 -1.36 -16.35
C THR A 44 21.72 0.06 -16.70
N LEU A 45 21.06 0.76 -15.77
CA LEU A 45 20.65 2.14 -15.98
C LEU A 45 21.85 3.06 -16.15
N ALA A 46 22.86 2.94 -15.29
CA ALA A 46 24.10 3.72 -15.40
C ALA A 46 24.76 3.58 -16.78
N ALA A 47 24.84 2.34 -17.29
CA ALA A 47 25.43 2.05 -18.59
C ALA A 47 24.58 2.58 -19.77
N LYS A 48 23.26 2.69 -19.59
CA LYS A 48 22.32 3.15 -20.63
C LYS A 48 22.08 4.65 -20.63
N SER A 49 22.34 5.35 -19.53
CA SER A 49 22.10 6.80 -19.43
C SER A 49 22.70 7.61 -20.60
N PRO A 50 23.95 7.39 -21.05
CA PRO A 50 24.50 8.15 -22.18
C PRO A 50 23.71 7.97 -23.48
N GLU A 51 23.31 6.73 -23.80
CA GLU A 51 22.53 6.41 -25.00
C GLU A 51 21.14 7.06 -24.96
N LEU A 52 20.49 7.07 -23.79
CA LEU A 52 19.19 7.69 -23.58
C LEU A 52 19.26 9.22 -23.71
N GLY A 53 20.27 9.85 -23.10
CA GLY A 53 20.50 11.29 -23.22
C GLY A 53 20.79 11.71 -24.66
N ASP A 54 21.64 10.97 -25.38
CA ASP A 54 21.92 11.20 -26.81
C ASP A 54 20.67 11.02 -27.69
N ALA A 55 19.71 10.19 -27.27
CA ALA A 55 18.44 10.01 -27.94
C ALA A 55 17.42 11.13 -27.67
N GLY A 56 17.73 12.06 -26.77
CA GLY A 56 16.86 13.19 -26.40
C GLY A 56 15.86 12.86 -25.29
N VAL A 57 16.16 11.89 -24.43
CA VAL A 57 15.45 11.73 -23.15
C VAL A 57 15.89 12.85 -22.21
N ASP A 58 14.95 13.47 -21.50
CA ASP A 58 15.22 14.54 -20.53
C ASP A 58 15.10 14.06 -19.08
N MET A 59 14.31 13.01 -18.85
CA MET A 59 14.03 12.51 -17.50
C MET A 59 14.01 10.98 -17.48
N LEU A 60 14.72 10.37 -16.54
CA LEU A 60 14.73 8.91 -16.33
C LEU A 60 13.99 8.56 -15.03
N TRP A 61 12.88 7.82 -15.15
CA TRP A 61 12.12 7.32 -14.01
C TRP A 61 12.68 5.97 -13.53
N PHE A 62 13.23 6.00 -12.32
CA PHE A 62 13.76 4.84 -11.60
C PHE A 62 12.62 4.13 -10.86
N PRO A 63 12.60 2.78 -10.82
CA PRO A 63 11.70 2.06 -9.93
C PRO A 63 12.02 2.42 -8.47
N SER A 64 11.07 2.17 -7.56
CA SER A 64 11.21 2.48 -6.14
C SER A 64 12.48 1.80 -5.58
N PRO A 65 13.48 2.58 -5.10
CA PRO A 65 14.79 2.04 -4.74
C PRO A 65 14.86 1.50 -3.32
N PHE A 66 13.75 1.41 -2.59
CA PHE A 66 13.73 1.12 -1.16
C PHE A 66 13.50 -0.36 -0.86
N LYS A 67 13.97 -0.80 0.30
CA LYS A 67 13.80 -2.18 0.76
C LYS A 67 12.32 -2.51 0.88
N GLY A 68 11.87 -3.45 0.06
CA GLY A 68 10.55 -4.04 0.15
C GLY A 68 10.48 -5.16 1.18
N PHE A 69 9.26 -5.50 1.59
CA PHE A 69 8.97 -6.64 2.47
C PHE A 69 9.40 -7.97 1.85
N GLY A 70 9.26 -8.11 0.52
CA GLY A 70 9.78 -9.27 -0.21
C GLY A 70 11.31 -9.32 -0.37
N GLY A 71 12.06 -8.38 0.22
CA GLY A 71 13.51 -8.30 0.11
C GLY A 71 13.95 -8.13 -1.36
N ALA A 72 14.84 -9.01 -1.83
CA ALA A 72 15.39 -8.97 -3.19
C ALA A 72 14.38 -9.39 -4.27
N TYR A 73 13.21 -9.93 -3.88
CA TYR A 73 12.16 -10.34 -4.80
C TYR A 73 11.12 -9.24 -5.04
N ASP A 74 11.09 -8.22 -4.19
CA ASP A 74 10.12 -7.12 -4.26
C ASP A 74 10.44 -6.15 -5.41
N MET A 75 9.41 -5.68 -6.11
CA MET A 75 9.57 -4.66 -7.18
C MET A 75 9.65 -3.23 -6.63
N GLY A 76 9.62 -3.06 -5.31
CA GLY A 76 9.73 -1.76 -4.63
C GLY A 76 8.38 -1.15 -4.26
N TYR A 77 7.27 -1.79 -4.61
CA TYR A 77 5.92 -1.36 -4.21
C TYR A 77 5.53 -1.89 -2.83
N GLY A 78 6.18 -2.96 -2.34
CA GLY A 78 5.94 -3.49 -1.00
C GLY A 78 6.82 -2.84 0.08
N ILE A 79 6.88 -1.51 0.18
CA ILE A 79 7.83 -0.80 1.06
C ILE A 79 7.84 -1.38 2.48
N ALA A 80 9.02 -1.66 3.01
CA ALA A 80 9.24 -1.96 4.42
C ALA A 80 10.01 -0.82 5.12
N ASP A 81 11.04 -0.27 4.48
CA ASP A 81 11.87 0.79 5.07
C ASP A 81 12.19 1.86 4.03
N HIS A 82 11.60 3.04 4.20
CA HIS A 82 11.74 4.19 3.30
C HIS A 82 13.20 4.69 3.25
N PHE A 83 13.99 4.41 4.28
CA PHE A 83 15.37 4.91 4.39
C PHE A 83 16.42 3.82 4.17
N ASP A 84 16.03 2.64 3.68
CA ASP A 84 16.95 1.59 3.27
C ASP A 84 16.92 1.47 1.74
N ALA A 85 17.80 2.22 1.06
CA ALA A 85 17.95 2.14 -0.40
C ALA A 85 18.91 1.02 -0.85
N GLY A 86 18.94 -0.10 -0.10
CA GLY A 86 19.81 -1.24 -0.34
C GLY A 86 21.15 -1.14 0.40
N GLU A 87 21.13 -0.74 1.68
CA GLU A 87 22.33 -0.56 2.50
C GLU A 87 22.30 -1.28 3.85
N PHE A 88 21.12 -1.72 4.31
CA PHE A 88 20.96 -2.44 5.57
C PHE A 88 20.54 -3.90 5.34
N ASP A 89 21.04 -4.82 6.17
CA ASP A 89 20.60 -6.22 6.17
C ASP A 89 19.20 -6.32 6.80
N GLN A 90 18.18 -6.42 5.93
CA GLN A 90 16.77 -6.37 6.29
C GLN A 90 15.96 -7.18 5.27
N ASN A 91 14.94 -7.90 5.74
CA ASN A 91 14.09 -8.76 4.90
C ASN A 91 14.91 -9.77 4.06
N GLY A 92 15.99 -10.30 4.66
CA GLY A 92 16.82 -11.35 4.07
C GLY A 92 17.82 -10.89 3.00
N THR A 93 18.05 -9.58 2.85
CA THR A 93 19.02 -9.03 1.89
C THR A 93 19.55 -7.66 2.33
N VAL A 94 20.77 -7.33 1.92
CA VAL A 94 21.29 -5.95 1.98
C VAL A 94 20.76 -5.15 0.80
N GLU A 95 21.00 -5.62 -0.42
CA GLU A 95 20.57 -4.95 -1.65
C GLU A 95 19.05 -5.05 -1.83
N THR A 96 18.48 -4.08 -2.53
CA THR A 96 17.13 -4.24 -3.08
C THR A 96 17.19 -5.16 -4.30
N ARG A 97 16.04 -5.43 -4.92
CA ARG A 97 16.00 -6.14 -6.19
C ARG A 97 16.93 -5.54 -7.25
N PHE A 98 17.07 -4.23 -7.24
CA PHE A 98 17.72 -3.45 -8.29
C PHE A 98 19.22 -3.21 -8.05
N GLY A 99 19.67 -3.32 -6.79
CA GLY A 99 21.07 -3.21 -6.39
C GLY A 99 21.25 -2.48 -5.05
N SER A 100 22.49 -2.12 -4.75
CA SER A 100 22.91 -1.41 -3.55
C SER A 100 22.70 0.10 -3.64
N ARG A 101 22.72 0.77 -2.47
CA ARG A 101 22.72 2.24 -2.36
C ARG A 101 23.86 2.90 -3.14
N THR A 102 25.03 2.25 -3.22
CA THR A 102 26.20 2.78 -3.92
C THR A 102 25.96 2.78 -5.43
N GLU A 103 25.49 1.67 -5.99
CA GLU A 103 25.18 1.54 -7.42
C GLU A 103 24.03 2.47 -7.82
N LEU A 104 23.01 2.62 -6.98
CA LEU A 104 21.95 3.61 -7.19
C LEU A 104 22.51 5.03 -7.35
N THR A 105 23.43 5.45 -6.47
CA THR A 105 24.05 6.78 -6.58
C THR A 105 24.83 6.92 -7.89
N ALA A 106 25.56 5.87 -8.28
CA ALA A 106 26.32 5.87 -9.53
C ALA A 106 25.39 5.98 -10.75
N ALA A 107 24.25 5.30 -10.73
CA ALA A 107 23.24 5.39 -11.77
C ALA A 107 22.62 6.79 -11.88
N ILE A 108 22.27 7.41 -10.75
CA ILE A 108 21.78 8.81 -10.71
C ILE A 108 22.85 9.76 -11.28
N GLN A 109 24.11 9.61 -10.88
CA GLN A 109 25.21 10.44 -11.40
C GLN A 109 25.44 10.25 -12.91
N ALA A 110 25.30 9.03 -13.42
CA ALA A 110 25.38 8.74 -14.85
C ALA A 110 24.22 9.41 -15.62
N THR A 111 23.01 9.40 -15.06
CA THR A 111 21.83 10.12 -15.58
C THR A 111 22.08 11.63 -15.65
N HIS A 112 22.58 12.23 -14.57
CA HIS A 112 22.96 13.66 -14.57
C HIS A 112 24.07 13.97 -15.59
N SER A 113 25.07 13.09 -15.71
CA SER A 113 26.18 13.25 -16.66
C SER A 113 25.71 13.17 -18.12
N ALA A 114 24.58 12.51 -18.37
CA ALA A 114 23.92 12.46 -19.66
C ALA A 114 22.95 13.63 -19.89
N GLY A 115 22.84 14.58 -18.96
CA GLY A 115 21.99 15.77 -19.08
C GLY A 115 20.51 15.54 -18.72
N MET A 116 20.19 14.41 -18.07
CA MET A 116 18.83 14.05 -17.68
C MET A 116 18.55 14.31 -16.19
N GLU A 117 17.30 14.60 -15.85
CA GLU A 117 16.77 14.59 -14.47
C GLU A 117 16.51 13.13 -14.02
N ALA A 118 16.84 12.79 -12.77
CA ALA A 118 16.51 11.51 -12.17
C ALA A 118 15.16 11.57 -11.43
N VAL A 119 14.18 10.76 -11.83
CA VAL A 119 12.83 10.74 -11.25
C VAL A 119 12.67 9.50 -10.37
N CYS A 120 12.34 9.68 -9.09
CA CYS A 120 12.13 8.59 -8.13
C CYS A 120 10.67 8.12 -8.14
N ASP A 121 10.44 6.81 -8.10
CA ASP A 121 9.12 6.26 -7.77
C ASP A 121 8.85 6.40 -6.26
N ILE A 122 7.65 6.86 -5.90
CA ILE A 122 7.25 7.19 -4.53
C ILE A 122 5.98 6.42 -4.17
N VAL A 123 6.06 5.63 -3.11
CA VAL A 123 4.95 4.82 -2.60
C VAL A 123 4.59 5.31 -1.20
N PHE A 124 3.47 6.04 -1.09
CA PHE A 124 2.98 6.57 0.20
C PHE A 124 1.87 5.75 0.82
N ASN A 125 0.97 5.18 0.01
CA ASN A 125 -0.29 4.61 0.48
C ASN A 125 -0.09 3.54 1.56
N HIS A 126 0.93 2.70 1.43
CA HIS A 126 1.01 1.51 2.23
C HIS A 126 2.42 1.05 2.56
N VAL A 127 2.50 0.27 3.63
CA VAL A 127 3.72 -0.42 4.09
C VAL A 127 3.39 -1.87 4.38
N PHE A 128 4.29 -2.79 4.03
CA PHE A 128 4.12 -4.22 4.29
C PHE A 128 5.05 -4.70 5.41
N GLY A 129 4.65 -5.81 6.04
CA GLY A 129 5.35 -6.42 7.16
C GLY A 129 4.75 -6.04 8.50
N GLY A 130 5.61 -5.89 9.50
CA GLY A 130 5.24 -5.52 10.86
C GLY A 130 5.03 -6.72 11.77
N ASN A 131 5.47 -6.58 13.01
CA ASN A 131 5.13 -7.48 14.11
C ASN A 131 3.77 -7.07 14.69
N PRO A 132 3.05 -7.98 15.34
CA PRO A 132 1.76 -7.74 15.92
C PRO A 132 1.98 -6.89 17.17
N GLU A 133 1.13 -5.90 17.31
CA GLU A 133 1.04 -5.11 18.52
C GLU A 133 -0.41 -4.79 18.80
N TYR A 134 -0.70 -4.60 20.08
CA TYR A 134 -2.02 -4.19 20.53
C TYR A 134 -2.40 -2.85 19.91
N ASN A 135 -3.54 -2.80 19.21
CA ASN A 135 -4.06 -1.60 18.60
C ASN A 135 -5.43 -1.25 19.21
N PRO A 136 -5.49 -0.35 20.19
CA PRO A 136 -6.74 0.05 20.83
C PRO A 136 -7.73 0.75 19.87
N PHE A 137 -7.23 1.41 18.82
CA PHE A 137 -8.10 2.10 17.87
C PHE A 137 -8.73 1.14 16.88
N LEU A 138 -7.99 0.09 16.52
CA LEU A 138 -8.53 -1.03 15.77
C LEU A 138 -9.53 -1.83 16.59
N GLU A 139 -9.21 -2.09 17.87
CA GLU A 139 -10.14 -2.76 18.77
C GLU A 139 -11.46 -1.98 18.89
N ASP A 140 -11.39 -0.69 19.16
CA ASP A 140 -12.56 0.19 19.19
C ASP A 140 -13.27 0.21 17.83
N TYR A 141 -12.54 0.27 16.71
CA TYR A 141 -13.11 0.22 15.37
C TYR A 141 -13.92 -1.06 15.16
N ILE A 142 -13.35 -2.23 15.45
CA ILE A 142 -14.00 -3.52 15.24
C ILE A 142 -15.20 -3.71 16.18
N LEU A 143 -15.08 -3.30 17.44
CA LEU A 143 -16.11 -3.53 18.44
C LEU A 143 -17.23 -2.49 18.44
N THR A 144 -17.01 -1.30 17.86
CA THR A 144 -17.97 -0.18 17.95
C THR A 144 -18.41 0.44 16.62
N ARG A 145 -17.64 0.32 15.53
CA ARG A 145 -17.99 0.96 14.25
C ARG A 145 -18.71 0.01 13.30
N SER A 146 -19.78 0.55 12.71
CA SER A 146 -20.76 -0.16 11.88
C SER A 146 -20.60 0.11 10.37
N TRP A 147 -19.42 0.54 9.91
CA TRP A 147 -19.25 0.97 8.52
C TRP A 147 -18.19 0.14 7.81
N TRP A 148 -18.55 -0.24 6.59
CA TRP A 148 -17.73 -0.96 5.63
C TRP A 148 -16.59 -0.07 5.12
N PRO A 149 -15.33 -0.58 5.01
CA PRO A 149 -14.78 -1.88 5.44
C PRO A 149 -13.88 -1.80 6.70
N VAL A 150 -13.74 -2.91 7.46
CA VAL A 150 -12.80 -3.01 8.59
C VAL A 150 -11.34 -3.00 8.12
N MET A 151 -10.50 -2.18 8.77
CA MET A 151 -9.08 -2.01 8.44
C MET A 151 -8.16 -2.27 9.61
N PRO A 152 -7.03 -2.97 9.41
CA PRO A 152 -6.60 -3.60 8.15
C PRO A 152 -7.36 -4.91 7.87
N TYR A 153 -7.79 -5.12 6.61
CA TYR A 153 -8.54 -6.32 6.18
C TYR A 153 -7.86 -7.63 6.58
N ASP A 154 -8.55 -8.53 7.29
CA ASP A 154 -8.13 -9.91 7.63
C ASP A 154 -6.64 -10.02 8.09
N LYS A 155 -6.13 -8.93 8.65
CA LYS A 155 -4.73 -8.70 9.04
C LYS A 155 -4.65 -8.27 10.49
N TYR A 156 -5.54 -8.80 11.32
CA TYR A 156 -5.54 -8.58 12.76
C TYR A 156 -5.68 -9.90 13.51
N LEU A 157 -5.34 -9.85 14.80
CA LEU A 157 -5.35 -10.99 15.71
C LEU A 157 -6.18 -10.63 16.93
N TYR A 158 -7.01 -11.56 17.39
CA TYR A 158 -7.54 -11.52 18.74
C TYR A 158 -6.57 -12.22 19.67
N VAL A 159 -6.20 -11.58 20.78
CA VAL A 159 -5.14 -12.06 21.66
C VAL A 159 -5.54 -11.92 23.12
N TYR A 160 -5.49 -13.04 23.87
CA TYR A 160 -5.45 -13.04 25.33
C TYR A 160 -4.02 -13.42 25.76
N GLU A 161 -3.21 -12.40 26.08
CA GLU A 161 -1.75 -12.48 26.28
C GLU A 161 -1.30 -13.35 27.47
N SER A 162 -2.19 -13.62 28.41
CA SER A 162 -1.89 -14.35 29.65
C SER A 162 -3.05 -15.26 30.05
N ALA A 163 -3.62 -15.94 29.07
CA ALA A 163 -4.64 -16.96 29.22
C ALA A 163 -4.13 -18.07 30.16
N PRO A 164 -4.78 -18.36 31.29
CA PRO A 164 -4.46 -19.53 32.11
C PRO A 164 -4.67 -20.86 31.37
N ALA A 165 -4.14 -21.94 31.93
CA ALA A 165 -4.46 -23.27 31.42
C ALA A 165 -5.89 -23.67 31.79
N GLY A 166 -6.67 -24.13 30.82
CA GLY A 166 -8.07 -24.52 30.98
C GLY A 166 -8.79 -24.55 29.64
N ARG A 167 -10.12 -24.69 29.67
CA ARG A 167 -10.96 -24.70 28.47
C ARG A 167 -11.49 -23.30 28.20
N TYR A 168 -11.49 -22.91 26.93
CA TYR A 168 -12.05 -21.65 26.46
C TYR A 168 -13.20 -21.94 25.52
N TYR A 169 -14.41 -21.50 25.85
CA TYR A 169 -15.55 -21.51 24.93
C TYR A 169 -15.59 -20.18 24.19
N VAL A 170 -15.66 -20.24 22.87
CA VAL A 170 -15.61 -19.08 21.99
C VAL A 170 -16.92 -19.02 21.22
N GLN A 171 -17.54 -17.85 21.24
CA GLN A 171 -18.65 -17.52 20.36
C GLN A 171 -18.17 -16.55 19.29
N LEU A 172 -18.43 -16.88 18.04
CA LEU A 172 -18.06 -16.12 16.86
C LEU A 172 -19.33 -15.75 16.09
N SER A 173 -19.40 -14.52 15.60
CA SER A 173 -20.47 -14.11 14.69
C SER A 173 -19.89 -13.35 13.50
N GLY A 174 -20.64 -13.32 12.40
CA GLY A 174 -20.44 -12.33 11.36
C GLY A 174 -20.78 -10.92 11.85
N ASN A 175 -20.31 -9.90 11.12
CA ASN A 175 -20.40 -8.47 11.47
C ASN A 175 -21.81 -7.99 11.86
N GLN A 176 -22.89 -8.68 11.45
CA GLN A 176 -24.27 -8.20 11.66
C GLN A 176 -24.90 -8.49 13.04
N TYR A 177 -24.20 -9.13 14.00
CA TYR A 177 -24.76 -9.61 15.28
C TYR A 177 -25.59 -8.58 16.07
N ASN A 178 -25.32 -7.28 15.94
CA ASN A 178 -26.01 -6.21 16.68
C ASN A 178 -26.49 -5.04 15.80
N HIS A 179 -26.69 -5.26 14.49
CA HIS A 179 -27.10 -4.17 13.60
C HIS A 179 -28.57 -4.29 13.15
N SER A 180 -29.37 -3.28 13.50
CA SER A 180 -30.76 -3.13 13.05
C SER A 180 -30.90 -2.72 11.57
N GLN A 181 -29.86 -2.91 10.75
CA GLN A 181 -29.82 -2.41 9.37
C GLN A 181 -30.37 -3.47 8.41
N THR A 182 -31.59 -3.26 7.94
CA THR A 182 -32.21 -4.04 6.88
C THR A 182 -31.62 -3.62 5.52
N GLY A 183 -30.69 -4.40 4.97
CA GLY A 183 -30.19 -4.17 3.61
C GLY A 183 -28.75 -4.60 3.34
N TYR A 184 -28.00 -5.01 4.37
CA TYR A 184 -26.69 -5.62 4.18
C TYR A 184 -26.83 -7.11 3.86
N ASP A 185 -25.86 -7.55 3.07
CA ASP A 185 -25.68 -8.86 2.51
C ASP A 185 -25.99 -10.02 3.48
N ASP A 186 -27.03 -10.79 3.19
CA ASP A 186 -27.41 -12.03 3.88
C ASP A 186 -26.54 -13.23 3.49
N ARG A 187 -25.47 -12.99 2.71
CA ARG A 187 -24.58 -14.03 2.20
C ARG A 187 -23.81 -14.72 3.33
N GLU A 188 -23.91 -16.04 3.37
CA GLU A 188 -23.07 -16.99 4.13
C GLU A 188 -21.60 -16.61 4.08
N GLY A 189 -20.94 -16.44 5.23
CA GLY A 189 -19.53 -16.10 5.32
C GLY A 189 -18.68 -17.25 5.81
N TYR A 190 -17.66 -17.61 5.03
CA TYR A 190 -16.71 -18.63 5.42
C TYR A 190 -15.50 -18.01 6.11
N TYR A 191 -15.13 -18.53 7.28
CA TYR A 191 -13.93 -18.11 8.00
C TYR A 191 -12.95 -19.25 8.19
N SER A 192 -11.66 -18.91 8.29
CA SER A 192 -10.67 -19.80 8.89
C SER A 192 -10.27 -19.27 10.26
N ILE A 193 -10.25 -20.13 11.28
CA ILE A 193 -9.70 -19.83 12.60
C ILE A 193 -8.46 -20.67 12.90
N ARG A 194 -7.50 -20.06 13.58
CA ARG A 194 -6.27 -20.74 14.06
C ARG A 194 -6.03 -20.40 15.52
N PRO A 195 -6.44 -21.26 16.45
CA PRO A 195 -6.12 -21.06 17.85
C PRO A 195 -4.68 -21.48 18.13
N TRP A 196 -4.02 -20.71 19.00
CA TRP A 196 -2.68 -21.04 19.52
C TRP A 196 -1.67 -21.40 18.43
N PHE A 197 -1.29 -20.43 17.60
CA PHE A 197 -0.10 -20.53 16.75
C PHE A 197 1.01 -19.62 17.28
N THR A 198 2.26 -19.92 16.99
CA THR A 198 3.34 -18.98 17.31
C THR A 198 3.37 -17.87 16.29
N HIS A 199 3.26 -16.62 16.75
CA HIS A 199 3.30 -15.43 15.90
C HIS A 199 4.41 -15.45 14.80
N SER A 200 5.58 -16.04 15.10
CA SER A 200 6.70 -16.20 14.16
C SER A 200 6.41 -16.98 12.87
N SER A 201 5.33 -17.76 12.83
CA SER A 201 4.99 -18.62 11.69
C SER A 201 4.01 -17.94 10.70
N GLY A 202 3.38 -16.83 11.04
CA GLY A 202 2.24 -16.32 10.26
C GLY A 202 1.16 -17.40 10.01
N MET A 203 0.17 -17.11 9.17
CA MET A 203 -0.86 -18.11 8.83
C MET A 203 -0.42 -19.12 7.77
N ASN A 204 0.78 -19.07 7.21
CA ASN A 204 1.13 -20.02 6.14
C ASN A 204 2.49 -20.71 6.34
N ALA A 205 3.26 -20.40 7.40
CA ALA A 205 4.62 -20.96 7.52
C ALA A 205 4.69 -22.38 8.09
N ASP A 206 3.57 -22.94 8.50
CA ASP A 206 3.51 -24.32 8.93
C ASP A 206 2.62 -25.02 7.91
N GLY A 207 3.17 -25.89 7.06
CA GLY A 207 2.44 -26.68 6.06
C GLY A 207 1.45 -27.67 6.69
N GLN A 208 0.57 -27.17 7.55
CA GLN A 208 -0.37 -27.91 8.37
C GLN A 208 -1.64 -28.21 7.56
N ALA A 209 -2.27 -29.33 7.92
CA ALA A 209 -3.49 -29.78 7.29
C ALA A 209 -4.64 -28.79 7.57
N HIS A 210 -5.32 -28.36 6.51
CA HIS A 210 -6.64 -27.74 6.60
C HIS A 210 -7.66 -28.84 6.90
N TRP A 211 -8.52 -28.60 7.88
CA TRP A 211 -9.67 -29.46 8.16
C TRP A 211 -10.94 -28.69 7.86
N TYR A 212 -11.65 -29.14 6.81
CA TYR A 212 -12.97 -28.65 6.49
C TYR A 212 -13.97 -29.28 7.45
N GLU A 213 -14.60 -28.46 8.26
CA GLU A 213 -15.78 -28.86 9.00
C GLU A 213 -16.90 -27.95 8.58
N TRP A 214 -17.94 -28.52 7.96
CA TRP A 214 -19.00 -27.74 7.34
C TRP A 214 -19.88 -27.01 8.37
N ASP A 215 -19.76 -27.36 9.66
CA ASP A 215 -20.68 -26.93 10.72
C ASP A 215 -19.92 -26.72 12.06
N ILE A 216 -19.04 -25.71 12.15
CA ILE A 216 -18.57 -25.24 13.46
C ILE A 216 -19.77 -24.52 14.14
N GLY A 217 -20.59 -25.25 14.88
CA GLY A 217 -21.84 -24.73 15.44
C GLY A 217 -22.96 -24.72 14.38
N ASP A 218 -23.94 -25.60 14.52
CA ASP A 218 -25.04 -25.79 13.56
C ASP A 218 -26.21 -24.82 13.78
N GLY A 219 -25.90 -23.58 14.18
CA GLY A 219 -26.86 -22.47 14.23
C GLY A 219 -28.00 -22.66 15.24
N ASP A 220 -27.81 -23.48 16.27
CA ASP A 220 -28.72 -23.52 17.40
C ASP A 220 -28.21 -22.65 18.56
N SER A 221 -29.11 -21.89 19.17
CA SER A 221 -28.82 -21.10 20.39
C SER A 221 -28.81 -22.02 21.62
N GLY A 222 -28.18 -23.19 21.47
CA GLY A 222 -28.12 -24.31 22.41
C GLY A 222 -26.90 -24.27 23.33
N PRO A 223 -26.73 -25.28 24.20
CA PRO A 223 -25.60 -25.35 25.12
C PRO A 223 -24.33 -25.84 24.42
N PHE A 224 -23.49 -24.92 23.91
CA PHE A 224 -22.10 -25.14 23.49
C PHE A 224 -21.86 -26.50 22.80
N ASP A 225 -22.26 -26.64 21.54
CA ASP A 225 -22.00 -27.87 20.82
C ASP A 225 -20.49 -28.10 20.64
N ALA A 226 -20.07 -29.27 21.09
CA ALA A 226 -18.81 -29.49 21.77
C ALA A 226 -17.64 -29.82 20.82
N PHE A 227 -17.27 -28.93 19.91
CA PHE A 227 -16.11 -29.13 19.04
C PHE A 227 -14.79 -28.73 19.73
N LEU A 228 -13.93 -29.71 20.01
CA LEU A 228 -12.60 -29.52 20.58
C LEU A 228 -11.56 -29.22 19.49
N ILE A 229 -10.84 -28.11 19.63
CA ILE A 229 -9.60 -27.88 18.89
C ILE A 229 -8.41 -28.33 19.75
N ASP A 230 -7.86 -29.52 19.46
CA ASP A 230 -6.88 -30.24 20.30
C ASP A 230 -5.41 -30.12 19.87
N LEU A 231 -5.11 -29.42 18.77
CA LEU A 231 -3.75 -29.32 18.22
C LEU A 231 -3.34 -27.86 17.95
N PRO A 232 -2.18 -27.41 18.47
CA PRO A 232 -1.63 -26.08 18.18
C PRO A 232 -1.42 -25.87 16.68
N GLY A 233 -1.89 -24.73 16.17
CA GLY A 233 -1.68 -24.33 14.77
C GLY A 233 -2.58 -25.00 13.73
N ARG A 234 -3.52 -25.87 14.14
CA ARG A 234 -4.53 -26.41 13.23
C ARG A 234 -5.41 -25.27 12.69
N VAL A 235 -5.61 -25.28 11.38
CA VAL A 235 -6.54 -24.38 10.68
C VAL A 235 -7.89 -25.05 10.64
N MET A 236 -8.87 -24.43 11.27
CA MET A 236 -10.27 -24.83 11.20
C MET A 236 -10.97 -23.86 10.25
N GLU A 237 -11.83 -24.38 9.39
CA GLU A 237 -12.67 -23.57 8.52
C GLU A 237 -14.13 -23.79 8.91
N GLY A 238 -14.92 -22.72 9.00
CA GLY A 238 -16.33 -22.74 9.38
C GLY A 238 -17.15 -21.72 8.58
N GLN A 239 -18.46 -21.69 8.80
CA GLN A 239 -19.41 -20.89 8.03
C GLN A 239 -20.46 -20.26 8.95
N VAL A 240 -20.50 -18.92 8.97
CA VAL A 240 -21.58 -18.16 9.62
C VAL A 240 -22.69 -17.87 8.59
N ASN A 241 -23.90 -18.34 8.86
CA ASN A 241 -25.10 -18.23 8.04
C ASN A 241 -25.90 -16.95 8.32
N GLY A 242 -25.54 -15.86 7.63
CA GLY A 242 -26.36 -14.65 7.61
C GLY A 242 -26.53 -13.97 8.98
N VAL A 243 -27.65 -13.26 9.17
CA VAL A 243 -27.86 -12.39 10.35
C VAL A 243 -28.31 -13.18 11.57
N GLY A 244 -27.54 -13.10 12.65
CA GLY A 244 -27.88 -13.69 13.95
C GLY A 244 -27.37 -15.11 14.15
N ASP A 245 -26.64 -15.65 13.19
CA ASP A 245 -25.91 -16.91 13.37
C ASP A 245 -24.66 -16.68 14.23
N VAL A 246 -24.45 -17.59 15.17
CA VAL A 246 -23.33 -17.59 16.12
C VAL A 246 -22.75 -18.99 16.13
N ASP A 247 -21.49 -19.07 15.73
CA ASP A 247 -20.72 -20.30 15.78
C ASP A 247 -20.09 -20.43 17.16
N GLU A 248 -20.12 -21.64 17.72
CA GLU A 248 -19.60 -21.93 19.05
C GLU A 248 -18.62 -23.10 19.01
N PHE A 249 -17.50 -22.99 19.72
CA PHE A 249 -16.51 -24.07 19.86
C PHE A 249 -15.70 -23.90 21.14
N TYR A 250 -14.90 -24.91 21.51
CA TYR A 250 -13.96 -24.75 22.62
C TYR A 250 -12.54 -25.21 22.33
N ILE A 251 -11.62 -24.65 23.11
CA ILE A 251 -10.19 -24.89 23.01
C ILE A 251 -9.66 -25.27 24.39
N ASP A 252 -9.04 -26.43 24.50
CA ASP A 252 -8.25 -26.79 25.68
C ASP A 252 -6.86 -26.16 25.57
N HIS A 253 -6.62 -25.12 26.36
CA HIS A 253 -5.42 -24.30 26.34
C HIS A 253 -4.49 -24.71 27.51
N THR A 254 -3.20 -24.99 27.27
CA THR A 254 -2.16 -25.21 28.28
C THR A 254 -1.59 -23.94 28.95
N GLY A 255 -2.14 -22.76 28.67
CA GLY A 255 -1.72 -21.46 29.23
C GLY A 255 -0.69 -20.68 28.39
N GLY A 256 -0.78 -19.34 28.40
CA GLY A 256 0.10 -18.42 27.67
C GLY A 256 -0.67 -17.44 26.80
N TRP A 257 -0.27 -17.30 25.54
CA TRP A 257 -0.99 -16.49 24.56
C TRP A 257 -2.04 -17.34 23.86
N LEU A 258 -3.31 -17.00 24.07
CA LEU A 258 -4.42 -17.53 23.28
C LEU A 258 -4.68 -16.55 22.13
N GLU A 259 -4.32 -16.95 20.92
CA GLU A 259 -4.44 -16.14 19.71
C GLU A 259 -5.49 -16.72 18.77
N PHE A 260 -6.25 -15.84 18.10
CA PHE A 260 -7.15 -16.20 17.03
C PHE A 260 -6.90 -15.28 15.84
N LYS A 261 -6.82 -15.87 14.64
CA LYS A 261 -6.90 -15.12 13.40
C LYS A 261 -8.08 -15.60 12.59
N LEU A 262 -8.89 -14.65 12.13
CA LEU A 262 -10.07 -14.87 11.29
C LEU A 262 -9.76 -14.35 9.88
N ASN A 263 -10.04 -15.15 8.85
CA ASN A 263 -9.93 -14.73 7.44
C ASN A 263 -11.17 -15.17 6.69
N SER A 264 -11.62 -14.39 5.70
CA SER A 264 -12.52 -14.87 4.65
C SER A 264 -11.85 -15.96 3.80
N THR A 265 -12.49 -17.12 3.65
CA THR A 265 -11.96 -18.23 2.80
C THR A 265 -12.58 -18.29 1.40
N ASP A 266 -13.66 -17.57 1.15
CA ASP A 266 -14.36 -17.53 -0.15
C ASP A 266 -13.76 -16.51 -1.14
N GLY A 267 -12.66 -15.86 -0.76
CA GLY A 267 -11.97 -14.88 -1.60
C GLY A 267 -12.79 -13.60 -1.84
N SER A 268 -13.90 -13.41 -1.12
CA SER A 268 -14.68 -12.17 -1.20
C SER A 268 -14.01 -11.02 -0.43
N GLY A 269 -12.98 -11.33 0.37
CA GLY A 269 -11.98 -10.38 0.90
C GLY A 269 -12.51 -9.32 1.86
N MET A 270 -13.76 -9.43 2.28
CA MET A 270 -14.49 -8.40 3.02
C MET A 270 -15.60 -9.02 3.87
N ARG A 271 -15.27 -10.03 4.69
CA ARG A 271 -16.24 -10.59 5.64
C ARG A 271 -15.67 -10.46 7.03
N ASP A 272 -16.21 -9.49 7.76
CA ASP A 272 -15.75 -9.21 9.12
C ASP A 272 -16.43 -10.21 10.05
N PHE A 273 -15.62 -11.06 10.68
CA PHE A 273 -16.04 -11.97 11.75
C PHE A 273 -15.51 -11.42 13.06
N VAL A 274 -16.31 -11.52 14.11
CA VAL A 274 -15.98 -10.99 15.43
C VAL A 274 -16.19 -12.07 16.47
N VAL A 275 -15.21 -12.22 17.38
CA VAL A 275 -15.40 -12.99 18.61
C VAL A 275 -16.32 -12.17 19.53
N VAL A 276 -17.55 -12.64 19.73
CA VAL A 276 -18.58 -11.92 20.50
C VAL A 276 -18.54 -12.25 21.98
N GLN A 277 -18.18 -13.48 22.33
CA GLN A 277 -17.96 -13.90 23.72
C GLN A 277 -16.83 -14.91 23.85
N LEU A 278 -16.15 -14.86 24.99
CA LEU A 278 -15.13 -15.79 25.42
C LEU A 278 -15.39 -16.17 26.88
N TRP A 279 -15.59 -17.46 27.13
CA TRP A 279 -15.78 -18.03 28.46
C TRP A 279 -14.62 -18.96 28.80
N TYR A 280 -14.27 -19.06 30.08
CA TYR A 280 -13.14 -19.84 30.57
C TYR A 280 -13.56 -20.79 31.70
N ASP A 281 -13.23 -22.07 31.54
CA ASP A 281 -13.38 -23.12 32.54
C ASP A 281 -12.00 -23.62 33.01
N PRO A 282 -11.61 -23.38 34.28
CA PRO A 282 -10.34 -23.87 34.83
C PRO A 282 -10.32 -25.39 35.09
N ASP A 283 -11.49 -26.03 35.17
CA ASP A 283 -11.68 -27.39 35.70
C ASP A 283 -12.41 -28.29 34.70
N ILE A 284 -11.78 -28.52 33.54
CA ILE A 284 -12.29 -29.29 32.39
C ILE A 284 -12.84 -30.70 32.71
N ASN A 285 -12.52 -31.24 33.89
CA ASN A 285 -12.88 -32.59 34.32
C ASN A 285 -13.92 -32.63 35.48
N GLN A 286 -14.32 -31.48 36.04
CA GLN A 286 -15.15 -31.45 37.26
C GLN A 286 -16.46 -30.64 37.13
N GLY A 287 -16.76 -30.06 35.97
CA GLY A 287 -18.00 -29.29 35.76
C GLY A 287 -18.04 -28.05 36.64
N GLY A 288 -16.97 -27.25 36.58
CA GLY A 288 -16.78 -26.03 37.36
C GLY A 288 -17.64 -24.85 36.90
N ASP A 289 -17.43 -23.69 37.53
CA ASP A 289 -18.05 -22.42 37.10
C ASP A 289 -17.32 -21.90 35.86
N ASP A 290 -18.07 -21.55 34.81
CA ASP A 290 -17.54 -20.85 33.65
C ASP A 290 -17.45 -19.34 33.93
N TYR A 291 -16.32 -18.73 33.59
CA TYR A 291 -16.07 -17.30 33.78
C TYR A 291 -16.08 -16.56 32.44
N GLU A 292 -16.90 -15.51 32.32
CA GLU A 292 -16.85 -14.59 31.19
C GLU A 292 -15.53 -13.81 31.21
N VAL A 293 -14.74 -13.93 30.14
CA VAL A 293 -13.39 -13.35 30.03
C VAL A 293 -13.19 -12.58 28.72
N SER A 294 -14.24 -12.18 28.00
CA SER A 294 -14.10 -11.44 26.74
C SER A 294 -13.35 -10.12 26.92
N SER A 295 -13.47 -9.49 28.09
CA SER A 295 -12.71 -8.27 28.44
C SER A 295 -11.18 -8.45 28.44
N GLN A 296 -10.69 -9.69 28.41
CA GLN A 296 -9.26 -10.00 28.33
C GLN A 296 -8.75 -10.10 26.88
N LEU A 297 -9.66 -10.21 25.92
CA LEU A 297 -9.33 -10.34 24.51
C LEU A 297 -9.02 -8.97 23.92
N LYS A 298 -7.83 -8.83 23.36
CA LYS A 298 -7.36 -7.60 22.72
C LYS A 298 -7.24 -7.77 21.21
N ILE A 299 -7.37 -6.69 20.45
CA ILE A 299 -7.13 -6.72 19.01
C ILE A 299 -5.74 -6.19 18.66
N TYR A 300 -4.98 -7.00 17.95
CA TYR A 300 -3.62 -6.76 17.51
C TYR A 300 -3.55 -6.54 16.00
N SER A 301 -2.68 -5.64 15.55
CA SER A 301 -2.40 -5.40 14.12
C SER A 301 -0.91 -5.58 13.82
N TYR A 302 -0.57 -6.00 12.60
CA TYR A 302 0.82 -6.18 12.16
C TYR A 302 1.45 -4.84 11.76
N THR A 303 1.61 -3.93 12.70
CA THR A 303 2.01 -2.54 12.46
C THR A 303 3.29 -2.13 13.18
N ASN A 304 3.80 -2.96 14.10
CA ASN A 304 5.06 -2.70 14.78
C ASN A 304 6.21 -3.00 13.84
N LEU A 305 6.72 -1.98 13.16
CA LEU A 305 7.72 -2.11 12.12
C LEU A 305 9.00 -1.36 12.53
N PRO A 306 9.91 -2.05 13.24
CA PRO A 306 11.25 -1.53 13.45
C PRO A 306 11.99 -1.51 12.10
N THR A 307 12.62 -0.39 11.78
CA THR A 307 13.37 -0.20 10.53
C THR A 307 14.86 -0.41 10.79
N ALA A 308 15.54 -1.13 9.90
CA ALA A 308 16.99 -1.34 10.01
C ALA A 308 17.78 -0.02 9.86
N SER A 309 17.22 0.94 9.12
CA SER A 309 17.74 2.31 9.02
C SER A 309 17.70 3.10 10.33
N ASN A 310 16.96 2.63 11.35
CA ASN A 310 16.60 3.37 12.57
C ASN A 310 15.93 4.73 12.30
N ARG A 311 15.34 4.89 11.11
CA ARG A 311 14.61 6.10 10.71
C ARG A 311 13.17 5.72 10.43
N PHE A 312 12.25 6.59 10.83
CA PHE A 312 10.82 6.38 10.69
C PHE A 312 10.36 4.99 11.19
N PRO A 313 10.68 4.62 12.44
CA PRO A 313 10.05 3.45 13.07
C PRO A 313 8.54 3.69 13.13
N LYS A 314 7.76 2.63 12.94
CA LYS A 314 6.31 2.72 12.92
C LYS A 314 5.70 1.82 13.97
N ASP A 315 4.62 2.30 14.54
CA ASP A 315 3.68 1.51 15.33
C ASP A 315 2.26 1.75 14.83
N TYR A 316 1.29 1.17 15.51
CA TYR A 316 -0.13 1.22 15.17
C TYR A 316 -0.67 2.64 14.98
N ARG A 317 -0.03 3.68 15.54
CA ARG A 317 -0.44 5.08 15.37
C ARG A 317 -0.05 5.67 14.02
N ASN A 318 0.82 5.00 13.28
CA ASN A 318 1.22 5.44 11.96
C ASN A 318 0.23 5.02 10.87
N TYR A 319 -0.79 4.21 11.21
CA TYR A 319 -1.67 3.56 10.25
C TYR A 319 -3.14 3.77 10.61
N HIS A 320 -4.01 3.81 9.60
CA HIS A 320 -5.44 3.79 9.86
C HIS A 320 -5.90 2.39 10.34
N PRO A 321 -6.78 2.31 11.35
CA PRO A 321 -7.27 3.39 12.22
C PRO A 321 -6.23 3.79 13.30
N THR A 322 -6.04 5.09 13.55
CA THR A 322 -5.05 5.61 14.50
C THR A 322 -5.56 6.53 15.62
N ASP A 323 -6.70 7.22 15.54
CA ASP A 323 -7.17 8.07 16.66
C ASP A 323 -8.64 8.52 16.62
N GLN A 324 -9.13 8.99 17.77
CA GLN A 324 -10.48 9.57 17.91
C GLN A 324 -10.60 11.01 17.35
N ALA A 325 -9.52 11.62 16.85
CA ALA A 325 -9.53 12.98 16.32
C ALA A 325 -10.12 13.09 14.90
N GLY A 326 -10.65 11.98 14.37
CA GLY A 326 -11.19 11.89 13.02
C GLY A 326 -10.24 11.22 12.05
N HIS A 327 -8.99 10.90 12.44
CA HIS A 327 -8.06 10.11 11.63
C HIS A 327 -8.36 8.61 11.65
N ASN A 328 -9.59 8.26 11.99
CA ASN A 328 -10.14 6.93 11.81
C ASN A 328 -11.16 6.91 10.66
N ASP A 329 -11.47 8.08 10.09
CA ASP A 329 -12.38 8.20 8.97
C ASP A 329 -11.65 7.82 7.67
N ILE A 330 -11.77 6.54 7.32
CA ILE A 330 -11.22 5.94 6.10
C ILE A 330 -12.13 6.20 4.88
N ALA A 331 -12.97 7.25 4.92
CA ALA A 331 -13.91 7.56 3.85
C ALA A 331 -13.21 7.51 2.48
N TYR A 332 -13.80 6.71 1.60
CA TYR A 332 -13.33 6.16 0.32
C TYR A 332 -12.58 7.06 -0.68
N GLU A 333 -12.43 8.36 -0.46
CA GLU A 333 -11.91 9.25 -1.49
C GLU A 333 -10.42 9.03 -1.76
N TYR A 334 -9.61 8.78 -0.71
CA TYR A 334 -8.14 8.68 -0.83
C TYR A 334 -7.50 7.54 -0.01
N HIS A 335 -8.24 6.48 0.33
CA HIS A 335 -7.71 5.31 1.04
C HIS A 335 -7.90 4.04 0.20
N TYR A 336 -6.81 3.35 -0.13
CA TYR A 336 -6.81 2.09 -0.88
C TYR A 336 -6.27 0.94 -0.01
N PRO A 337 -7.12 0.42 0.87
CA PRO A 337 -6.73 -0.51 1.93
C PRO A 337 -6.37 -1.93 1.44
N TYR A 338 -6.52 -2.20 0.15
CA TYR A 338 -6.15 -3.47 -0.47
C TYR A 338 -4.64 -3.76 -0.41
N PHE A 339 -3.83 -2.70 -0.33
CA PHE A 339 -2.38 -2.80 -0.39
C PHE A 339 -1.80 -2.51 1.00
N GLY A 340 -1.08 -3.47 1.59
CA GLY A 340 -0.35 -3.31 2.85
C GLY A 340 -1.19 -2.79 4.04
N ASN A 341 -0.52 -2.12 4.99
CA ASN A 341 -1.10 -1.30 6.04
C ASN A 341 -1.16 0.16 5.56
N ASP A 342 -2.33 0.78 5.63
CA ASP A 342 -2.61 2.13 5.11
C ASP A 342 -2.02 3.22 6.02
N LEU A 343 -1.09 4.04 5.52
CA LEU A 343 -0.43 5.07 6.34
C LEU A 343 -1.37 6.24 6.65
N CYS A 344 -1.33 6.70 7.91
CA CYS A 344 -2.04 7.90 8.33
C CYS A 344 -1.17 9.15 8.21
N TYR A 345 -1.38 9.93 7.16
CA TYR A 345 -0.66 11.18 6.93
C TYR A 345 -1.08 12.33 7.85
N HIS A 346 -2.22 12.21 8.53
CA HIS A 346 -2.66 13.22 9.50
C HIS A 346 -2.01 13.02 10.87
N TYR A 347 -1.43 11.86 11.14
CA TYR A 347 -0.58 11.65 12.30
C TYR A 347 0.76 12.38 12.10
N ALA A 348 0.99 13.43 12.89
CA ALA A 348 2.14 14.33 12.70
C ALA A 348 3.50 13.61 12.61
N PRO A 349 3.83 12.61 13.45
CA PRO A 349 5.08 11.85 13.29
C PRO A 349 5.21 11.08 11.96
N THR A 350 4.11 10.60 11.38
CA THR A 350 4.11 10.03 10.02
C THR A 350 4.45 11.11 9.00
N LEU A 351 3.73 12.23 9.05
CA LEU A 351 3.92 13.36 8.13
C LEU A 351 5.36 13.90 8.17
N ASP A 352 5.86 14.18 9.38
CA ASP A 352 7.21 14.71 9.59
C ASP A 352 8.28 13.74 9.06
N SER A 353 8.08 12.43 9.25
CA SER A 353 9.00 11.42 8.75
C SER A 353 9.00 11.31 7.23
N LEU A 354 7.82 11.41 6.59
CA LEU A 354 7.70 11.40 5.13
C LEU A 354 8.29 12.66 4.50
N LYS A 355 8.15 13.83 5.14
CA LYS A 355 8.82 15.08 4.72
C LYS A 355 10.33 14.98 4.84
N ALA A 356 10.83 14.50 5.98
CA ALA A 356 12.26 14.23 6.18
C ALA A 356 12.80 13.17 5.18
N TRP A 357 11.95 12.26 4.73
CA TRP A 357 12.29 11.32 3.68
C TRP A 357 12.49 12.03 2.34
N GLY A 358 11.55 12.87 1.90
CA GLY A 358 11.72 13.64 0.66
C GLY A 358 12.96 14.53 0.65
N GLU A 359 13.27 15.19 1.78
CA GLU A 359 14.51 15.99 1.93
C GLU A 359 15.77 15.11 1.77
N TRP A 360 15.71 13.86 2.22
CA TRP A 360 16.80 12.91 2.04
C TRP A 360 16.88 12.38 0.60
N LEU A 361 15.75 12.14 -0.07
CA LEU A 361 15.73 11.74 -1.49
C LEU A 361 16.45 12.76 -2.37
N THR A 362 16.23 14.04 -2.12
CA THR A 362 16.80 15.11 -2.94
C THR A 362 18.21 15.49 -2.48
N GLY A 363 18.39 15.76 -1.18
CA GLY A 363 19.65 16.22 -0.63
C GLY A 363 20.72 15.13 -0.48
N THR A 364 20.33 13.86 -0.37
CA THR A 364 21.26 12.74 -0.16
C THR A 364 21.32 11.76 -1.33
N LEU A 365 20.19 11.38 -1.92
CA LEU A 365 20.22 10.47 -3.08
C LEU A 365 20.48 11.22 -4.40
N GLY A 366 19.99 12.46 -4.52
CA GLY A 366 20.17 13.31 -5.69
C GLY A 366 19.06 13.17 -6.73
N PHE A 367 17.84 12.81 -6.32
CA PHE A 367 16.70 12.80 -7.23
C PHE A 367 16.19 14.21 -7.54
N ASP A 368 15.68 14.38 -8.77
CA ASP A 368 15.25 15.65 -9.35
C ASP A 368 13.74 15.78 -9.52
N GLY A 369 13.03 14.66 -9.46
CA GLY A 369 11.59 14.59 -9.62
C GLY A 369 10.99 13.33 -9.04
N PHE A 370 9.66 13.24 -9.07
CA PHE A 370 8.91 12.17 -8.42
C PHE A 370 7.73 11.68 -9.27
N ARG A 371 7.63 10.36 -9.38
CA ARG A 371 6.43 9.65 -9.83
C ARG A 371 5.70 9.13 -8.59
N PHE A 372 4.44 9.51 -8.41
CA PHE A 372 3.64 9.05 -7.26
C PHE A 372 2.83 7.82 -7.64
N ASP A 373 3.17 6.70 -7.00
CA ASP A 373 2.43 5.44 -7.04
C ASP A 373 1.05 5.60 -6.39
N LEU A 374 0.06 4.92 -6.96
CA LEU A 374 -1.30 4.87 -6.42
C LEU A 374 -1.79 6.27 -6.02
N ALA A 375 -1.58 7.26 -6.89
CA ALA A 375 -1.86 8.67 -6.58
C ALA A 375 -3.35 8.91 -6.26
N LYS A 376 -4.23 8.05 -6.78
CA LYS A 376 -5.66 8.00 -6.44
C LYS A 376 -5.93 7.69 -4.95
N GLY A 377 -5.02 6.97 -4.29
CA GLY A 377 -5.03 6.69 -2.86
C GLY A 377 -4.17 7.62 -2.03
N THR A 378 -3.92 8.84 -2.52
CA THR A 378 -3.13 9.83 -1.80
C THR A 378 -3.90 11.14 -1.74
N ASP A 379 -4.15 11.63 -0.52
CA ASP A 379 -4.82 12.91 -0.27
C ASP A 379 -4.07 14.07 -0.98
N PRO A 380 -4.73 14.83 -1.87
CA PRO A 380 -4.14 15.98 -2.54
C PRO A 380 -3.53 17.02 -1.59
N ALA A 381 -4.15 17.25 -0.42
CA ALA A 381 -3.69 18.23 0.56
C ALA A 381 -2.39 17.77 1.24
N PHE A 382 -2.32 16.50 1.62
CA PHE A 382 -1.07 15.89 2.07
C PHE A 382 0.02 16.01 1.01
N LEU A 383 -0.27 15.61 -0.24
CA LEU A 383 0.71 15.61 -1.31
C LEU A 383 1.24 17.02 -1.60
N ALA A 384 0.36 18.02 -1.63
CA ALA A 384 0.77 19.42 -1.75
C ALA A 384 1.64 19.87 -0.56
N SER A 385 1.30 19.46 0.68
CA SER A 385 2.12 19.76 1.86
C SER A 385 3.52 19.16 1.77
N TRP A 386 3.66 17.95 1.26
CA TRP A 386 4.94 17.30 1.04
C TRP A 386 5.74 17.97 -0.08
N ILE A 387 5.10 18.29 -1.21
CA ILE A 387 5.73 18.97 -2.35
C ILE A 387 6.26 20.37 -1.98
N ASN A 388 5.56 21.06 -1.08
CA ASN A 388 5.92 22.41 -0.63
C ASN A 388 7.14 22.47 0.31
N GLU A 389 7.70 21.32 0.70
CA GLU A 389 8.94 21.33 1.47
C GLU A 389 10.12 21.83 0.60
N PRO A 390 11.11 22.52 1.19
CA PRO A 390 12.18 23.17 0.45
C PRO A 390 12.98 22.26 -0.49
N GLY A 391 13.25 21.03 -0.07
CA GLY A 391 13.99 20.06 -0.85
C GLY A 391 13.22 19.54 -2.05
N MET A 392 11.88 19.56 -2.00
CA MET A 392 11.00 19.02 -3.02
C MET A 392 10.50 20.11 -3.98
N THR A 393 10.21 21.31 -3.49
CA THR A 393 9.59 22.41 -4.28
C THR A 393 10.22 22.62 -5.66
N ASP A 394 9.39 22.90 -6.67
CA ASP A 394 9.77 23.17 -8.07
C ASP A 394 10.42 22.02 -8.86
N ARG A 395 10.18 20.78 -8.45
CA ARG A 395 10.63 19.56 -9.14
C ARG A 395 9.61 19.00 -10.13
N TYR A 396 10.01 18.01 -10.93
CA TYR A 396 9.08 17.27 -11.79
C TYR A 396 8.15 16.39 -10.95
N TYR A 397 6.87 16.35 -11.31
CA TYR A 397 5.86 15.56 -10.63
C TYR A 397 4.89 14.92 -11.61
N VAL A 398 4.65 13.61 -11.46
CA VAL A 398 3.60 12.91 -12.19
C VAL A 398 2.90 11.91 -11.28
N GLY A 399 1.56 11.95 -11.24
CA GLY A 399 0.75 11.03 -10.47
C GLY A 399 0.19 9.87 -11.29
N GLU A 400 0.28 8.65 -10.75
CA GLU A 400 -0.46 7.48 -11.21
C GLU A 400 -1.91 7.51 -10.70
N HIS A 401 -2.70 8.48 -11.17
CA HIS A 401 -4.11 8.56 -10.82
C HIS A 401 -4.96 7.74 -11.80
N TRP A 402 -4.93 6.42 -11.69
CA TRP A 402 -5.61 5.51 -12.64
C TRP A 402 -7.14 5.65 -12.61
N SER A 403 -7.69 6.53 -13.43
CA SER A 403 -9.13 6.85 -13.44
C SER A 403 -9.58 7.54 -14.74
N SER A 404 -10.80 8.07 -14.75
CA SER A 404 -11.31 8.87 -15.86
C SER A 404 -10.56 10.21 -16.00
N ALA A 405 -10.63 10.82 -17.19
CA ALA A 405 -10.00 12.11 -17.47
C ALA A 405 -10.44 13.22 -16.50
N GLY A 406 -11.74 13.24 -16.14
CA GLY A 406 -12.30 14.23 -15.22
C GLY A 406 -11.79 14.07 -13.79
N GLU A 407 -11.65 12.84 -13.31
CA GLU A 407 -11.11 12.56 -11.97
C GLU A 407 -9.61 12.88 -11.89
N ILE A 408 -8.83 12.49 -12.90
CA ILE A 408 -7.41 12.85 -12.99
C ILE A 408 -7.24 14.38 -12.93
N LYS A 409 -8.00 15.10 -13.75
CA LYS A 409 -7.93 16.57 -13.76
C LYS A 409 -8.32 17.17 -12.41
N SER A 410 -9.41 16.68 -11.81
CA SER A 410 -9.85 17.14 -10.50
C SER A 410 -8.76 16.98 -9.44
N TRP A 411 -8.11 15.81 -9.41
CA TRP A 411 -7.03 15.53 -8.47
C TRP A 411 -5.80 16.43 -8.73
N VAL A 412 -5.35 16.53 -9.99
CA VAL A 412 -4.23 17.39 -10.38
C VAL A 412 -4.50 18.85 -10.00
N ASP A 413 -5.70 19.37 -10.27
CA ASP A 413 -6.09 20.73 -9.95
C ASP A 413 -6.10 20.98 -8.43
N GLN A 414 -6.57 20.01 -7.64
CA GLN A 414 -6.58 20.11 -6.18
C GLN A 414 -5.17 20.18 -5.59
N VAL A 415 -4.24 19.37 -6.08
CA VAL A 415 -2.82 19.46 -5.68
C VAL A 415 -2.27 20.84 -6.08
N ASN A 416 -2.42 21.21 -7.36
CA ASN A 416 -1.88 22.45 -7.92
C ASN A 416 -2.41 23.72 -7.26
N ALA A 417 -3.67 23.73 -6.82
CA ALA A 417 -4.27 24.87 -6.10
C ALA A 417 -3.56 25.18 -4.77
N ASN A 418 -2.81 24.23 -4.21
CA ASN A 418 -2.14 24.34 -2.92
C ASN A 418 -0.60 24.32 -3.04
N LEU A 419 -0.04 24.32 -4.25
CA LEU A 419 1.40 24.40 -4.45
C LEU A 419 1.90 25.84 -4.25
N SER A 420 3.07 25.95 -3.64
CA SER A 420 3.82 27.20 -3.48
C SER A 420 4.83 27.44 -4.59
N GLY A 421 5.25 26.36 -5.27
CA GLY A 421 6.15 26.39 -6.42
C GLY A 421 5.44 26.74 -7.73
N SER A 422 6.25 26.99 -8.74
CA SER A 422 5.87 27.27 -10.13
C SER A 422 5.70 26.01 -10.99
N ARG A 423 6.40 24.90 -10.69
CA ARG A 423 6.30 23.65 -11.46
C ARG A 423 5.06 22.85 -11.00
N PRO A 424 4.08 22.57 -11.89
CA PRO A 424 2.82 21.94 -11.51
C PRO A 424 2.95 20.42 -11.36
N MET A 425 2.05 19.84 -10.56
CA MET A 425 1.67 18.43 -10.63
C MET A 425 1.11 18.09 -12.01
N THR A 426 1.48 16.94 -12.54
CA THR A 426 0.92 16.33 -13.76
C THR A 426 0.34 14.94 -13.46
N GLY A 427 -0.39 14.35 -14.41
CA GLY A 427 -0.94 13.00 -14.27
C GLY A 427 -0.77 12.19 -15.56
N PHE A 428 -0.63 10.87 -15.43
CA PHE A 428 -0.63 9.99 -16.59
C PHE A 428 -1.99 10.01 -17.31
N ASP A 429 -1.97 10.09 -18.64
CA ASP A 429 -3.17 10.10 -19.47
C ASP A 429 -3.67 8.67 -19.75
N PHE A 430 -4.20 8.02 -18.71
CA PHE A 430 -4.81 6.69 -18.82
C PHE A 430 -5.96 6.62 -19.85
N PRO A 431 -6.85 7.62 -19.96
CA PRO A 431 -7.88 7.62 -21.01
C PRO A 431 -7.28 7.55 -22.42
N LEU A 432 -6.23 8.32 -22.72
CA LEU A 432 -5.52 8.23 -24.00
C LEU A 432 -4.85 6.87 -24.19
N PHE A 433 -4.23 6.31 -23.15
CA PHE A 433 -3.64 4.97 -23.20
C PHE A 433 -4.67 3.92 -23.63
N TYR A 434 -5.86 3.90 -23.02
CA TYR A 434 -6.90 2.93 -23.39
C TYR A 434 -7.45 3.17 -24.80
N ALA A 435 -7.55 4.42 -25.25
CA ALA A 435 -7.94 4.73 -26.62
C ALA A 435 -6.89 4.26 -27.65
N LEU A 436 -5.60 4.45 -27.35
CA LEU A 436 -4.49 3.92 -28.17
C LEU A 436 -4.49 2.39 -28.20
N LYS A 437 -4.73 1.75 -27.05
CA LYS A 437 -4.87 0.30 -26.96
C LYS A 437 -6.04 -0.19 -27.81
N GLU A 438 -7.21 0.43 -27.71
CA GLU A 438 -8.38 0.08 -28.53
C GLU A 438 -8.08 0.27 -30.02
N MET A 439 -7.42 1.36 -30.40
CA MET A 439 -6.99 1.60 -31.79
C MET A 439 -6.10 0.47 -32.32
N CYS A 440 -5.18 -0.05 -31.51
CA CYS A 440 -4.30 -1.16 -31.88
C CYS A 440 -5.05 -2.50 -31.96
N ASP A 441 -6.01 -2.74 -31.07
CA ASP A 441 -6.73 -4.02 -30.96
C ASP A 441 -7.92 -4.13 -31.92
N ASN A 442 -8.45 -3.00 -32.40
CA ASN A 442 -9.66 -2.94 -33.24
C ASN A 442 -9.36 -2.32 -34.62
N SER A 443 -9.35 -3.17 -35.66
CA SER A 443 -9.13 -2.74 -37.05
C SER A 443 -10.20 -1.79 -37.62
N GLY A 444 -11.34 -1.65 -36.93
CA GLY A 444 -12.43 -0.72 -37.29
C GLY A 444 -12.43 0.59 -36.49
N TYR A 445 -11.41 0.85 -35.67
CA TYR A 445 -11.35 2.03 -34.80
C TYR A 445 -11.36 3.34 -35.62
N ASP A 446 -12.17 4.31 -35.19
CA ASP A 446 -12.24 5.63 -35.80
C ASP A 446 -11.16 6.57 -35.23
N ILE A 447 -10.03 6.65 -35.94
CA ILE A 447 -8.88 7.48 -35.55
C ILE A 447 -9.20 8.97 -35.42
N ARG A 448 -10.31 9.46 -35.97
CA ARG A 448 -10.68 10.88 -35.90
C ARG A 448 -10.96 11.33 -34.47
N GLY A 449 -11.38 10.43 -33.58
CA GLY A 449 -11.64 10.72 -32.17
C GLY A 449 -10.42 10.72 -31.25
N LEU A 450 -9.27 10.23 -31.72
CA LEU A 450 -8.11 9.98 -30.85
C LEU A 450 -7.58 11.27 -30.17
N HIS A 451 -7.53 12.38 -30.91
CA HIS A 451 -7.05 13.67 -30.41
C HIS A 451 -7.87 14.24 -29.23
N SER A 452 -9.08 13.71 -29.00
CA SER A 452 -9.97 14.14 -27.92
C SER A 452 -10.25 13.04 -26.89
N ALA A 453 -9.51 11.93 -26.93
CA ALA A 453 -9.76 10.78 -26.06
C ALA A 453 -9.12 10.92 -24.66
N GLY A 454 -8.09 11.77 -24.55
CA GLY A 454 -7.27 11.94 -23.34
C GLY A 454 -7.65 13.15 -22.46
N LEU A 455 -6.65 13.63 -21.72
CA LEU A 455 -6.72 14.81 -20.86
C LEU A 455 -6.74 16.12 -21.66
N TYR A 456 -6.16 16.13 -22.88
CA TYR A 456 -5.98 17.33 -23.70
C TYR A 456 -7.22 18.23 -23.82
N PRO A 457 -8.44 17.73 -24.10
CA PRO A 457 -9.64 18.58 -24.22
C PRO A 457 -10.02 19.30 -22.93
N LEU A 458 -9.66 18.75 -21.77
CA LEU A 458 -10.05 19.29 -20.48
C LEU A 458 -9.15 20.46 -20.03
N TYR A 459 -7.93 20.53 -20.54
CA TYR A 459 -7.00 21.64 -20.28
C TYR A 459 -7.07 22.74 -21.36
N GLY A 460 -7.84 22.53 -22.43
CA GLY A 460 -7.98 23.47 -23.54
C GLY A 460 -6.72 23.52 -24.43
N SER A 461 -6.80 24.24 -25.54
CA SER A 461 -5.68 24.40 -26.50
C SER A 461 -4.57 25.33 -25.98
N GLY A 462 -4.32 25.35 -24.68
CA GLY A 462 -3.45 26.34 -24.05
C GLY A 462 -3.07 25.97 -22.62
N VAL A 463 -2.21 24.98 -22.47
CA VAL A 463 -1.20 24.96 -21.41
C VAL A 463 0.08 24.41 -22.04
N ASN A 464 1.08 25.29 -22.14
CA ASN A 464 2.50 24.94 -22.29
C ASN A 464 3.06 24.62 -20.89
#